data_AF-A0A953JRN1-F1
#
_entry.id   AF-A0A953JRN1-F1
#
_cell.length_a   1.000
_cell.length_b   1.000
_cell.length_c   1.000
_cell.angle_alpha   90.00
_cell.angle_beta   90.00
_cell.angle_gamma   90.00
#
_symmetry.space_group_name_H-M   'P 1'
#
loop_
_entity.id
_entity.type
_entity.pdbx_description
1 polymer ?
#
loop_
_entity_poly.entity_id
_entity_poly.type
_entity_poly.pdbx_seq_one_letter_code
_entity_poly.pdbx_strand_id
1 'polypeptide(L)'
;MSEHAAALDAEGVQALFQQLSDRLDAVGVHAQLYVVGGAAMALAYDSSRLTRDVDALFVPAPEVRAAAEAIAADHGLEPDWLNDAAKGFLPGQDDRPVTVFESESLLVQVASPEYLLAMKLHASRDERDLDDAATLFLHLGYSTAEECIDLLARSYSSRQLMPRLRYVAEDVAARAAERREPAP
;
A
#
# COMPACT_ATOMS: atom_id res chain seq x y z
N MET A 1 -20.97 9.32 -17.35
CA MET A 1 -20.58 10.28 -16.29
C MET A 1 -19.97 9.43 -15.21
N SER A 2 -18.64 9.42 -15.08
CA SER A 2 -17.98 8.66 -14.03
C SER A 2 -18.27 9.37 -12.72
N GLU A 3 -19.15 8.78 -11.91
CA GLU A 3 -19.34 9.19 -10.52
C GLU A 3 -17.99 8.99 -9.81
N HIS A 4 -17.58 10.00 -9.04
CA HIS A 4 -16.34 9.90 -8.29
C HIS A 4 -16.46 8.72 -7.32
N ALA A 5 -15.63 7.69 -7.49
CA ALA A 5 -15.51 6.63 -6.50
C ALA A 5 -15.31 7.25 -5.11
N ALA A 6 -16.16 6.88 -4.16
CA ALA A 6 -16.12 7.43 -2.81
C ALA A 6 -14.75 7.12 -2.19
N ALA A 7 -14.10 8.15 -1.64
CA ALA A 7 -12.83 7.97 -0.96
C ALA A 7 -13.07 7.22 0.37
N LEU A 8 -12.32 6.16 0.61
CA LEU A 8 -12.39 5.28 1.78
C LEU A 8 -11.28 5.63 2.76
N ASP A 9 -11.63 5.74 4.04
CA ASP A 9 -10.67 5.77 5.14
C ASP A 9 -10.33 4.36 5.63
N ALA A 10 -9.45 4.25 6.63
CA ALA A 10 -9.03 2.97 7.18
C ALA A 10 -10.20 2.15 7.76
N GLU A 11 -11.17 2.80 8.40
CA GLU A 11 -12.33 2.13 8.97
C GLU A 11 -13.25 1.58 7.89
N GLY A 12 -13.51 2.37 6.84
CA GLY A 12 -14.25 1.94 5.66
C GLY A 12 -13.61 0.74 4.97
N VAL A 13 -12.28 0.76 4.78
CA VAL A 13 -11.56 -0.38 4.19
C VAL A 13 -11.65 -1.63 5.09
N GLN A 14 -11.51 -1.49 6.42
CA GLN A 14 -11.67 -2.62 7.35
C GLN A 14 -13.09 -3.21 7.33
N ALA A 15 -14.11 -2.37 7.20
CA ALA A 15 -15.50 -2.85 7.06
C ALA A 15 -15.71 -3.63 5.75
N LEU A 16 -15.04 -3.26 4.66
CA LEU A 16 -15.06 -4.03 3.42
C LEU A 16 -14.30 -5.36 3.57
N PHE A 17 -13.20 -5.40 4.32
CA PHE A 17 -12.49 -6.66 4.63
C PHE A 17 -13.35 -7.62 5.47
N GLN A 18 -14.12 -7.11 6.43
CA GLN A 18 -15.07 -7.95 7.17
C GLN A 18 -16.11 -8.59 6.23
N GLN A 19 -16.71 -7.81 5.33
CA GLN A 19 -17.67 -8.33 4.36
C GLN A 19 -17.03 -9.32 3.37
N LEU A 20 -15.78 -9.09 2.99
CA LEU A 20 -15.02 -10.03 2.17
C LEU A 20 -14.83 -11.35 2.92
N SER A 21 -14.44 -11.29 4.19
CA SER A 21 -14.31 -12.47 5.05
C SER A 21 -15.62 -13.25 5.15
N ASP A 22 -16.74 -12.57 5.45
CA ASP A 22 -18.05 -13.22 5.60
C ASP A 22 -18.48 -13.94 4.30
N ARG A 23 -18.19 -13.36 3.13
CA ARG A 23 -18.51 -13.98 1.83
C ARG A 23 -17.64 -15.18 1.53
N LEU A 24 -16.36 -15.11 1.86
CA LEU A 24 -15.42 -16.23 1.68
C LEU A 24 -15.76 -17.38 2.63
N ASP A 25 -16.15 -17.07 3.87
CA ASP A 25 -16.60 -18.04 4.87
C ASP A 25 -17.85 -18.79 4.41
N ALA A 26 -18.82 -18.08 3.84
CA ALA A 26 -20.06 -18.66 3.32
C ALA A 26 -19.84 -19.72 2.21
N VAL A 27 -18.69 -19.70 1.55
CA VAL A 27 -18.29 -20.67 0.53
C VAL A 27 -17.13 -21.58 0.97
N GLY A 28 -16.70 -21.50 2.24
CA GLY A 28 -15.65 -22.32 2.83
C GLY A 28 -14.25 -22.04 2.26
N VAL A 29 -13.97 -20.79 1.88
CA VAL A 29 -12.69 -20.38 1.29
C VAL A 29 -11.89 -19.57 2.30
N HIS A 30 -10.61 -19.91 2.45
CA HIS A 30 -9.65 -19.10 3.17
C HIS A 30 -8.81 -18.29 2.18
N ALA A 31 -8.71 -16.98 2.40
CA ALA A 31 -7.92 -16.10 1.55
C ALA A 31 -6.85 -15.34 2.33
N GLN A 32 -5.80 -14.96 1.60
CA GLN A 32 -4.76 -14.07 2.08
C GLN A 32 -4.64 -12.88 1.13
N LEU A 33 -4.62 -11.68 1.69
CA LEU A 33 -4.37 -10.42 0.99
C LEU A 33 -3.06 -9.82 1.50
N TYR A 34 -2.20 -9.40 0.57
CA TYR A 34 -1.00 -8.63 0.82
C TYR A 34 -1.13 -7.26 0.15
N VAL A 35 -1.54 -6.28 0.95
CA VAL A 35 -1.90 -4.92 0.54
C VAL A 35 -0.65 -4.05 0.44
N VAL A 36 -0.57 -3.29 -0.64
CA VAL A 36 0.53 -2.35 -0.94
C VAL A 36 -0.03 -0.97 -1.32
N GLY A 37 0.85 -0.04 -1.68
CA GLY A 37 0.44 1.23 -2.27
C GLY A 37 -0.28 2.17 -1.28
N GLY A 38 -1.28 2.91 -1.79
CA GLY A 38 -1.98 3.95 -1.03
C GLY A 38 -2.83 3.39 0.12
N ALA A 39 -3.48 2.25 -0.08
CA ALA A 39 -4.27 1.59 0.95
C ALA A 39 -3.40 1.09 2.12
N ALA A 40 -2.21 0.56 1.84
CA ALA A 40 -1.27 0.16 2.90
C ALA A 40 -0.84 1.35 3.77
N MET A 41 -0.64 2.53 3.18
CA MET A 41 -0.39 3.76 3.93
C MET A 41 -1.56 4.08 4.87
N ALA A 42 -2.79 4.06 4.36
CA ALA A 42 -3.98 4.37 5.14
C ALA A 42 -4.21 3.39 6.31
N LEU A 43 -3.94 2.10 6.09
CA LEU A 43 -4.23 1.04 7.05
C LEU A 43 -3.22 0.97 8.20
N ALA A 44 -1.95 1.36 7.98
CA ALA A 44 -0.89 1.09 8.97
C ALA A 44 0.08 2.24 9.28
N TYR A 45 0.23 3.23 8.40
CA TYR A 45 1.32 4.22 8.52
C TYR A 45 0.84 5.67 8.61
N ASP A 46 -0.35 5.97 8.09
CA ASP A 46 -0.98 7.29 8.16
C ASP A 46 -2.51 7.16 8.05
N SER A 47 -3.18 7.08 9.20
CA SER A 47 -4.64 6.90 9.26
C SER A 47 -5.44 8.10 8.79
N SER A 48 -4.80 9.25 8.52
CA SER A 48 -5.48 10.42 7.95
C SER A 48 -5.69 10.27 6.43
N ARG A 49 -5.08 9.26 5.83
CA ARG A 49 -5.15 8.99 4.40
C ARG A 49 -6.51 8.45 3.99
N LEU A 50 -6.97 8.96 2.86
CA LEU A 50 -8.05 8.37 2.10
C LEU A 50 -7.49 7.63 0.89
N THR A 51 -8.04 6.47 0.59
CA THR A 51 -7.75 5.68 -0.61
C THR A 51 -9.00 5.52 -1.46
N ARG A 52 -8.85 5.29 -2.76
CA ARG A 52 -10.00 5.00 -3.64
C ARG A 52 -10.17 3.52 -3.86
N ASP A 53 -9.06 2.80 -3.77
CA ASP A 53 -8.90 1.40 -4.09
C ASP A 53 -7.89 0.77 -3.12
N VAL A 54 -7.81 -0.56 -3.19
CA VAL A 54 -6.91 -1.42 -2.44
C VAL A 54 -6.10 -2.21 -3.47
N ASP A 55 -4.85 -1.81 -3.65
CA ASP A 55 -3.85 -2.59 -4.38
C ASP A 55 -3.37 -3.74 -3.50
N ALA A 56 -3.62 -4.99 -3.89
CA ALA A 56 -3.18 -6.16 -3.15
C ALA A 56 -2.81 -7.33 -4.04
N LEU A 57 -1.84 -8.14 -3.62
CA LEU A 57 -1.80 -9.53 -4.04
C LEU A 57 -2.80 -10.32 -3.22
N PHE A 58 -3.48 -11.27 -3.84
CA PHE A 58 -4.42 -12.10 -3.11
C PHE A 58 -4.50 -13.52 -3.66
N VAL A 59 -4.72 -14.46 -2.74
CA VAL A 59 -4.82 -15.89 -3.02
C VAL A 59 -5.96 -16.48 -2.18
N PRO A 60 -6.89 -17.26 -2.78
CA PRO A 60 -7.00 -17.56 -4.20
C PRO A 60 -7.64 -16.42 -5.01
N ALA A 61 -7.15 -16.18 -6.22
CA ALA A 61 -7.55 -15.02 -7.02
C ALA A 61 -9.00 -15.04 -7.54
N PRO A 62 -9.54 -16.16 -8.06
CA PRO A 62 -10.90 -16.18 -8.61
C PRO A 62 -11.98 -15.86 -7.56
N GLU A 63 -11.89 -16.47 -6.38
CA GLU A 63 -12.88 -16.35 -5.32
C GLU A 63 -12.83 -14.96 -4.67
N VAL A 64 -11.62 -14.41 -4.44
CA VAL A 64 -11.46 -13.05 -3.93
C VAL A 64 -12.01 -12.02 -4.92
N ARG A 65 -11.76 -12.18 -6.23
CA ARG A 65 -12.32 -11.28 -7.25
C ARG A 65 -13.84 -11.35 -7.29
N ALA A 66 -14.42 -12.54 -7.31
CA ALA A 66 -15.87 -12.71 -7.35
C ALA A 66 -16.55 -12.08 -6.11
N ALA A 67 -15.96 -12.26 -4.93
CA ALA A 67 -16.46 -11.65 -3.70
C ALA A 67 -16.31 -10.12 -3.71
N ALA A 68 -15.17 -9.59 -4.19
CA ALA A 68 -14.93 -8.17 -4.31
C ALA A 68 -15.87 -7.47 -5.30
N GLU A 69 -16.15 -8.09 -6.45
CA GLU A 69 -17.11 -7.59 -7.44
C GLU A 69 -18.53 -7.50 -6.86
N ALA A 70 -18.93 -8.50 -6.07
CA ALA A 70 -20.23 -8.49 -5.40
C ALA A 70 -20.33 -7.39 -4.32
N ILE A 71 -19.25 -7.16 -3.56
CA ILE A 71 -19.16 -6.03 -2.62
C ILE A 71 -19.24 -4.70 -3.37
N ALA A 72 -18.56 -4.59 -4.52
CA ALA A 72 -18.58 -3.37 -5.32
C ALA A 72 -20.01 -3.01 -5.75
N ALA A 73 -20.77 -4.00 -6.23
CA ALA A 73 -22.16 -3.84 -6.62
C ALA A 73 -23.07 -3.41 -5.46
N ASP A 74 -22.86 -3.95 -4.26
CA ASP A 74 -23.70 -3.65 -3.08
C ASP A 74 -23.44 -2.25 -2.51
N HIS A 75 -22.21 -1.73 -2.67
CA HIS A 75 -21.80 -0.42 -2.12
C HIS A 75 -21.70 0.69 -3.18
N GLY A 76 -21.92 0.37 -4.46
CA GLY A 76 -21.72 1.32 -5.57
C GLY A 76 -20.26 1.75 -5.74
N LEU A 77 -19.31 0.88 -5.41
CA LEU A 77 -17.88 1.12 -5.62
C LEU A 77 -17.49 0.82 -7.08
N GLU A 78 -16.33 1.31 -7.50
CA GLU A 78 -15.71 0.86 -8.75
C GLU A 78 -15.46 -0.67 -8.69
N PRO A 79 -15.69 -1.43 -9.77
CA PRO A 79 -15.52 -2.89 -9.77
C PRO A 79 -14.12 -3.37 -9.38
N ASP A 80 -13.10 -2.52 -9.57
CA ASP A 80 -11.69 -2.78 -9.28
C ASP A 80 -11.20 -2.12 -7.98
N TRP A 81 -12.12 -1.77 -7.06
CA TRP A 81 -11.76 -1.25 -5.73
C TRP A 81 -10.80 -2.18 -4.96
N LEU A 82 -10.78 -3.48 -5.26
CA LEU A 82 -9.73 -4.42 -4.87
C LEU A 82 -9.09 -5.00 -6.13
N ASN A 83 -7.82 -4.67 -6.38
CA ASN A 83 -7.11 -5.08 -7.58
C ASN A 83 -5.65 -5.45 -7.30
N ASP A 84 -4.97 -6.04 -8.28
CA ASP A 84 -3.57 -6.48 -8.20
C ASP A 84 -2.63 -5.73 -9.15
N ALA A 85 -2.95 -4.48 -9.49
CA ALA A 85 -2.20 -3.67 -10.46
C ALA A 85 -0.73 -3.45 -10.03
N ALA A 86 -0.47 -3.46 -8.73
CA ALA A 86 0.88 -3.30 -8.18
C ALA A 86 1.81 -4.53 -8.34
N LYS A 87 1.29 -5.69 -8.76
CA LYS A 87 2.05 -6.97 -8.81
C LYS A 87 3.36 -6.90 -9.60
N GLY A 88 3.41 -6.11 -10.68
CA GLY A 88 4.60 -5.96 -11.53
C GLY A 88 5.72 -5.09 -10.93
N PHE A 89 5.46 -4.39 -9.82
CA PHE A 89 6.36 -3.39 -9.24
C PHE A 89 6.97 -3.81 -7.90
N LEU A 90 6.62 -5.02 -7.44
CA LEU A 90 7.01 -5.57 -6.16
C LEU A 90 8.53 -5.87 -6.10
N PRO A 91 9.28 -5.34 -5.11
CA PRO A 91 10.72 -5.55 -4.97
C PRO A 91 11.14 -6.99 -4.62
N GLY A 92 10.19 -7.90 -4.36
CA GLY A 92 10.48 -9.31 -4.10
C GLY A 92 9.75 -9.82 -2.88
N GLN A 93 10.46 -10.48 -1.97
CA GLN A 93 9.91 -10.95 -0.71
C GLN A 93 9.89 -9.83 0.33
N ASP A 94 8.85 -9.79 1.14
CA ASP A 94 8.76 -8.98 2.35
C ASP A 94 8.82 -9.90 3.56
N ASP A 95 9.86 -9.74 4.38
CA ASP A 95 10.10 -10.62 5.54
C ASP A 95 9.29 -10.23 6.77
N ARG A 96 8.71 -9.01 6.80
CA ARG A 96 8.05 -8.44 7.99
C ARG A 96 6.74 -7.71 7.67
N PRO A 97 5.81 -8.36 6.96
CA PRO A 97 4.50 -7.76 6.71
C PRO A 97 3.75 -7.52 8.03
N VAL A 98 2.88 -6.51 8.04
CA VAL A 98 2.10 -6.13 9.23
C VAL A 98 0.66 -6.63 9.07
N THR A 99 0.18 -7.49 9.97
CA THR A 99 -1.23 -7.93 9.98
C THR A 99 -2.13 -6.77 10.40
N VAL A 100 -3.13 -6.44 9.56
CA VAL A 100 -4.09 -5.35 9.81
C VAL A 100 -5.53 -5.84 9.94
N PHE A 101 -5.83 -7.04 9.46
CA PHE A 101 -7.11 -7.69 9.64
C PHE A 101 -6.89 -9.21 9.65
N GLU A 102 -7.54 -9.91 10.57
CA GLU A 102 -7.47 -11.35 10.67
C GLU A 102 -8.81 -11.90 11.15
N SER A 103 -9.23 -13.00 10.52
CA SER A 103 -10.44 -13.76 10.80
C SER A 103 -10.20 -15.21 10.37
N GLU A 104 -11.15 -16.10 10.66
CA GLU A 104 -11.05 -17.51 10.24
C GLU A 104 -10.85 -17.66 8.73
N SER A 105 -11.53 -16.84 7.92
CA SER A 105 -11.58 -16.98 6.45
C SER A 105 -10.75 -15.96 5.67
N LEU A 106 -10.16 -14.98 6.35
CA LEU A 106 -9.37 -13.93 5.71
C LEU A 106 -8.24 -13.42 6.60
N LEU A 107 -7.02 -13.45 6.06
CA LEU A 107 -5.85 -12.74 6.59
C LEU A 107 -5.48 -11.59 5.65
N VAL A 108 -5.41 -10.38 6.18
CA VAL A 108 -4.92 -9.20 5.45
C VAL A 108 -3.67 -8.67 6.13
N GLN A 109 -2.60 -8.62 5.34
CA GLN A 109 -1.34 -8.02 5.75
C GLN A 109 -1.02 -6.85 4.83
N VAL A 110 -0.41 -5.81 5.37
CA VAL A 110 0.19 -4.74 4.58
C VAL A 110 1.70 -4.95 4.47
N ALA A 111 2.27 -4.46 3.38
CA ALA A 111 3.72 -4.38 3.22
C ALA A 111 4.40 -3.64 4.37
N SER A 112 5.58 -4.10 4.75
CA SER A 112 6.45 -3.47 5.73
C SER A 112 6.85 -2.05 5.30
N PRO A 113 7.22 -1.17 6.24
CA PRO A 113 7.50 0.22 5.91
C PRO A 113 8.71 0.37 4.97
N GLU A 114 9.73 -0.48 5.09
CA GLU A 114 10.87 -0.49 4.16
C GLU A 114 10.45 -0.93 2.75
N TYR A 115 9.60 -1.95 2.65
CA TYR A 115 9.10 -2.45 1.39
C TYR A 115 8.27 -1.38 0.65
N LEU A 116 7.39 -0.70 1.37
CA LEU A 116 6.63 0.43 0.82
C LEU A 116 7.53 1.61 0.45
N LEU A 117 8.52 1.96 1.28
CA LEU A 117 9.43 3.05 0.98
C LEU A 117 10.18 2.77 -0.32
N ALA A 118 10.71 1.55 -0.49
CA ALA A 118 11.37 1.14 -1.73
C ALA A 118 10.44 1.29 -2.94
N MET A 119 9.18 0.84 -2.83
CA MET A 119 8.19 0.99 -3.90
C MET A 119 7.89 2.44 -4.23
N LYS A 120 7.72 3.29 -3.21
CA LYS A 120 7.41 4.72 -3.39
C LYS A 120 8.55 5.48 -4.05
N LEU A 121 9.79 5.24 -3.61
CA LEU A 121 10.99 5.79 -4.24
C LEU A 121 11.12 5.33 -5.70
N HIS A 122 10.95 4.03 -5.95
CA HIS A 122 11.07 3.44 -7.29
C HIS A 122 10.03 4.00 -8.27
N ALA A 123 8.78 4.08 -7.83
CA ALA A 123 7.68 4.62 -8.62
C ALA A 123 7.85 6.13 -8.83
N SER A 124 7.91 6.90 -7.73
CA SER A 124 8.06 8.36 -7.70
C SER A 124 7.28 9.08 -8.80
N ARG A 125 5.97 8.76 -8.87
CA ARG A 125 5.09 9.18 -9.98
C ARG A 125 4.55 10.58 -9.81
N ASP A 126 4.28 10.98 -8.58
CA ASP A 126 3.67 12.24 -8.22
C ASP A 126 4.10 12.71 -6.81
N GLU A 127 3.65 13.90 -6.43
CA GLU A 127 3.87 14.50 -5.11
C GLU A 127 3.39 13.59 -3.97
N ARG A 128 2.34 12.80 -4.22
CA ARG A 128 1.77 11.91 -3.21
C ARG A 128 2.71 10.75 -2.90
N ASP A 129 3.32 10.14 -3.92
CA ASP A 129 4.33 9.09 -3.74
C ASP A 129 5.55 9.63 -2.96
N LEU A 130 5.96 10.89 -3.21
CA LEU A 130 7.06 11.54 -2.48
C LEU A 130 6.69 11.85 -1.03
N ASP A 131 5.47 12.32 -0.78
CA ASP A 131 4.99 12.62 0.56
C ASP A 131 4.82 11.36 1.42
N ASP A 132 4.35 10.26 0.82
CA ASP A 132 4.28 8.94 1.46
C ASP A 132 5.68 8.43 1.79
N ALA A 133 6.62 8.56 0.84
CA ALA A 133 8.01 8.18 1.05
C ALA A 133 8.63 8.98 2.22
N ALA A 134 8.34 10.28 2.33
CA ALA A 134 8.80 11.09 3.46
C ALA A 134 8.18 10.65 4.80
N THR A 135 6.90 10.25 4.82
CA THR A 135 6.26 9.68 6.02
C THR A 135 6.94 8.38 6.43
N LEU A 136 7.17 7.46 5.49
CA LEU A 136 7.82 6.18 5.73
C LEU A 136 9.29 6.35 6.15
N PHE A 137 10.00 7.29 5.53
CA PHE A 137 11.36 7.66 5.90
C PHE A 137 11.46 8.06 7.39
N LEU A 138 10.54 8.93 7.84
CA LEU A 138 10.47 9.34 9.24
C LEU A 138 10.08 8.18 10.15
N HIS A 139 9.11 7.36 9.73
CA HIS A 139 8.65 6.18 10.48
C HIS A 139 9.77 5.16 10.71
N LEU A 140 10.63 4.95 9.70
CA LEU A 140 11.80 4.07 9.76
C LEU A 140 12.97 4.65 10.57
N GLY A 141 12.87 5.93 10.97
CA GLY A 141 13.95 6.62 11.67
C GLY A 141 15.13 6.99 10.77
N TYR A 142 14.97 6.96 9.45
CA TYR A 142 16.02 7.35 8.52
C TYR A 142 16.34 8.84 8.67
N SER A 143 17.57 9.21 8.34
CA SER A 143 18.09 10.56 8.54
C SER A 143 18.81 11.12 7.31
N THR A 144 19.16 10.27 6.35
CA THR A 144 19.94 10.63 5.17
C THR A 144 19.34 10.03 3.89
N ALA A 145 19.55 10.70 2.76
CA ALA A 145 19.19 10.18 1.45
C ALA A 145 19.96 8.88 1.09
N GLU A 146 21.16 8.66 1.65
CA GLU A 146 21.95 7.46 1.38
C GLU A 146 21.25 6.19 1.90
N GLU A 147 20.56 6.27 3.04
CA GLU A 147 19.77 5.13 3.56
C GLU A 147 18.66 4.68 2.59
N CYS A 148 18.05 5.63 1.87
CA CYS A 148 17.10 5.35 0.79
C CYS A 148 17.76 4.70 -0.43
N ILE A 149 18.97 5.15 -0.78
CA ILE A 149 19.73 4.58 -1.91
C ILE A 149 20.15 3.15 -1.60
N ASP A 150 20.63 2.90 -0.38
CA ASP A 150 20.96 1.56 0.11
C ASP A 150 19.72 0.65 0.15
N LEU A 151 18.56 1.19 0.54
CA LEU A 151 17.28 0.49 0.46
C LEU A 151 16.92 0.09 -0.97
N LEU A 152 16.99 1.03 -1.91
CA LEU A 152 16.75 0.72 -3.31
C LEU A 152 17.71 -0.33 -3.86
N ALA A 153 19.00 -0.26 -3.48
CA ALA A 153 20.03 -1.19 -3.93
C ALA A 153 19.83 -2.62 -3.42
N ARG A 154 19.28 -2.80 -2.21
CA ARG A 154 18.94 -4.13 -1.66
C ARG A 154 17.57 -4.63 -2.14
N SER A 155 16.64 -3.74 -2.44
CA SER A 155 15.26 -4.08 -2.83
C SER A 155 15.09 -4.36 -4.33
N TYR A 156 15.91 -3.75 -5.21
CA TYR A 156 15.76 -3.90 -6.65
C TYR A 156 17.08 -4.28 -7.32
N SER A 157 16.99 -5.02 -8.43
CA SER A 157 18.17 -5.31 -9.23
C SER A 157 18.75 -4.03 -9.85
N SER A 158 20.07 -3.99 -10.08
CA SER A 158 20.74 -2.81 -10.66
C SER A 158 20.15 -2.36 -12.01
N ARG A 159 19.53 -3.26 -12.78
CA ARG A 159 18.85 -2.93 -14.06
C ARG A 159 17.55 -2.16 -13.86
N GLN A 160 16.94 -2.26 -12.69
CA GLN A 160 15.70 -1.57 -12.32
C GLN A 160 15.98 -0.20 -11.68
N LEU A 161 17.23 0.09 -11.33
CA LEU A 161 17.62 1.35 -10.70
C LEU A 161 17.96 2.40 -11.74
N MET A 162 17.17 3.47 -11.77
CA MET A 162 17.40 4.62 -12.64
C MET A 162 18.27 5.67 -11.94
N PRO A 163 19.15 6.39 -12.66
CA PRO A 163 19.96 7.47 -12.07
C PRO A 163 19.12 8.54 -11.36
N ARG A 164 17.87 8.78 -11.80
CA ARG A 164 16.94 9.75 -11.21
C ARG A 164 16.62 9.46 -9.74
N LEU A 165 16.74 8.20 -9.29
CA LEU A 165 16.35 7.79 -7.95
C LEU A 165 17.22 8.42 -6.85
N ARG A 166 18.44 8.86 -7.18
CA ARG A 166 19.27 9.64 -6.25
C ARG A 166 18.61 10.98 -5.91
N TYR A 167 18.11 11.70 -6.91
CA TYR A 167 17.39 12.96 -6.68
C TYR A 167 16.08 12.75 -5.93
N VAL A 168 15.38 11.64 -6.20
CA VAL A 168 14.17 11.27 -5.45
C VAL A 168 14.49 11.03 -3.97
N ALA A 169 15.58 10.31 -3.67
CA ALA A 169 16.02 10.07 -2.30
C ALA A 169 16.41 11.38 -1.57
N GLU A 170 17.08 12.30 -2.27
CA GLU A 170 17.42 13.63 -1.75
C GLU A 170 16.17 14.47 -1.46
N ASP A 171 15.19 14.48 -2.38
CA ASP A 171 13.93 15.20 -2.21
C ASP A 171 13.13 14.66 -1.02
N VAL A 172 13.02 13.33 -0.90
CA VAL A 172 12.34 12.69 0.24
C VAL A 172 13.01 13.03 1.57
N ALA A 173 14.36 13.04 1.62
CA ALA A 173 15.09 13.42 2.81
C ALA A 173 14.89 14.91 3.17
N ALA A 174 14.84 15.80 2.18
CA ALA A 174 14.56 17.22 2.38
C ALA A 174 13.13 17.45 2.92
N ARG A 175 12.12 16.85 2.29
CA ARG A 175 10.72 16.88 2.76
C ARG A 175 10.59 16.36 4.20
N ALA A 176 11.29 15.26 4.52
CA ALA A 176 11.28 14.70 5.87
C ALA A 176 11.94 15.65 6.89
N ALA A 177 13.00 16.37 6.50
CA ALA A 177 13.64 17.36 7.36
C ALA A 177 12.71 18.54 7.65
N GLU A 178 12.02 19.07 6.63
CA GLU A 178 11.04 20.15 6.80
C GLU A 178 9.90 19.78 7.76
N ARG A 179 9.47 18.51 7.77
CA ARG A 179 8.45 18.00 8.71
C ARG A 179 8.95 17.84 10.14
N ARG A 180 10.27 17.75 10.36
CA ARG A 180 10.89 17.68 11.70
C ARG A 180 11.06 19.05 12.33
N GLU A 181 11.12 20.11 11.52
CA GLU A 181 11.20 21.47 12.03
C GLU A 181 9.86 21.83 12.69
N PRO A 182 9.86 22.27 13.97
CA PRO A 182 8.65 22.78 14.58
C PRO A 182 8.17 24.00 13.80
N ALA A 183 6.87 24.06 13.48
CA ALA A 183 6.26 25.23 12.85
C ALA A 183 6.63 26.51 13.64
N PRO A 184 6.99 27.61 12.97
CA PRO A 184 7.45 28.84 13.62
C PRO A 184 6.39 29.48 14.53
#